data_AF-A0A177EU41-F1
#
_entry.id   AF-A0A177EU41-F1
#
_cell.length_a   1.000
_cell.length_b   1.000
_cell.length_c   1.000
_cell.angle_alpha   90.00
_cell.angle_beta   90.00
_cell.angle_gamma   90.00
#
_symmetry.space_group_name_H-M   'P 1'
#
loop_
_entity.id
_entity.type
_entity.pdbx_description
1 polymer ?
#
loop_
_entity_poly.entity_id
_entity_poly.type
_entity_poly.pdbx_seq_one_letter_code
_entity_poly.pdbx_strand_id
1 'polypeptide(L)'
;MNGLDIDAKVKMMRQQLDFMFKDHKFTKLSIELYVFFRIFVQARQIEDISAAKFKVPIYALRMQAYPGYHMNLDFRTMDPKPFMEMFPAIVPQEAIKVQVELGDSGDLMDIPPPQKTVEYPQVRPSYETPNPVDLLSFRRIRKVLLGSIMHARSGDKADNSNIGFFSRSQYEDEYEWLKTFLTVERLKLLLGDD
;
A
#
# COMPACT_ATOMS: atom_id res chain seq x y z
N MET A 1 -0.26 -7.70 15.24
CA MET A 1 0.66 -8.24 14.20
C MET A 1 -0.25 -8.71 13.09
N ASN A 2 -0.03 -8.24 11.87
CA ASN A 2 -1.00 -8.37 10.78
C ASN A 2 -0.36 -9.15 9.62
N GLY A 3 -1.18 -9.73 8.75
CA GLY A 3 -0.74 -10.52 7.57
C GLY A 3 -0.41 -11.98 7.88
N LEU A 4 0.11 -12.69 6.87
CA LEU A 4 0.48 -14.11 6.94
C LEU A 4 1.68 -14.35 7.88
N ASP A 5 1.90 -15.60 8.30
CA ASP A 5 3.04 -16.08 9.11
C ASP A 5 3.29 -15.38 10.46
N ILE A 6 2.22 -15.18 11.24
CA ILE A 6 2.30 -14.57 12.58
C ILE A 6 3.32 -15.28 13.47
N ASP A 7 3.36 -16.62 13.45
CA ASP A 7 4.26 -17.40 14.28
C ASP A 7 5.74 -17.18 13.95
N ALA A 8 6.08 -17.10 12.65
CA ALA A 8 7.44 -16.82 12.21
C ALA A 8 7.89 -15.41 12.64
N LYS A 9 7.01 -14.43 12.50
CA LYS A 9 7.25 -13.04 12.92
C LYS A 9 7.43 -12.92 14.44
N VAL A 10 6.61 -13.63 15.23
CA VAL A 10 6.74 -13.68 16.69
C VAL A 10 8.06 -14.32 17.09
N LYS A 11 8.44 -15.43 16.44
CA LYS A 11 9.71 -16.11 16.70
C LYS A 11 10.90 -15.19 16.43
N MET A 12 10.90 -14.50 15.28
CA MET A 12 11.94 -13.54 14.92
C MET A 12 12.05 -12.42 15.96
N MET A 13 10.93 -11.80 16.34
CA MET A 13 10.91 -10.72 17.34
C MET A 13 11.43 -11.19 18.71
N ARG A 14 11.04 -12.39 19.16
CA ARG A 14 11.56 -12.95 20.43
C ARG A 14 13.08 -13.08 20.40
N GLN A 15 13.63 -13.67 19.34
CA GLN A 15 15.09 -13.84 19.21
C GLN A 15 15.83 -12.50 19.25
N GLN A 16 15.28 -11.46 18.61
CA GLN A 16 15.85 -10.12 18.65
C GLN A 16 15.81 -9.52 20.07
N LEU A 17 14.68 -9.63 20.76
CA LEU A 17 14.53 -9.12 22.13
C LEU A 17 15.45 -9.88 23.12
N ASP A 18 15.54 -11.21 23.00
CA ASP A 18 16.41 -12.04 23.83
C ASP A 18 17.89 -11.64 23.66
N PHE A 19 18.33 -11.40 22.42
CA PHE A 19 19.69 -10.93 22.16
C PHE A 19 19.94 -9.52 22.72
N MET A 20 19.00 -8.59 22.50
CA MET A 20 19.12 -7.20 22.96
C MET A 20 19.14 -7.09 24.48
N PHE A 21 18.38 -7.94 25.17
CA PHE A 21 18.20 -7.89 26.62
C PHE A 21 19.07 -8.88 27.40
N LYS A 22 19.97 -9.62 26.75
CA LYS A 22 20.79 -10.68 27.36
C LYS A 22 21.55 -10.27 28.63
N ASP A 23 21.98 -9.01 28.73
CA ASP A 23 22.76 -8.47 29.85
C ASP A 23 21.93 -7.57 30.80
N HIS A 24 20.63 -7.45 30.57
CA HIS A 24 19.75 -6.61 31.39
C HIS A 24 19.36 -7.31 32.70
N LYS A 25 19.13 -6.51 33.75
CA LYS A 25 18.80 -6.99 35.11
C LYS A 25 17.32 -6.74 35.44
N PHE A 26 16.40 -7.22 34.61
CA PHE A 26 14.96 -7.10 34.88
C PHE A 26 14.55 -7.99 36.05
N THR A 27 13.64 -7.51 36.90
CA THR A 27 13.01 -8.35 37.94
C THR A 27 11.99 -9.32 37.35
N LYS A 28 11.41 -8.98 36.19
CA LYS A 28 10.57 -9.85 35.36
C LYS A 28 10.54 -9.32 33.93
N LEU A 29 10.69 -10.21 32.96
CA LEU A 29 10.40 -9.93 31.55
C LEU A 29 9.33 -10.91 31.08
N SER A 30 8.20 -10.40 30.59
CA SER A 30 7.17 -11.21 29.92
C SER A 30 7.04 -10.74 28.48
N ILE A 31 7.13 -11.68 27.54
CA ILE A 31 6.91 -11.43 26.13
C ILE A 31 5.70 -12.29 25.75
N GLU A 32 4.58 -11.65 25.47
CA GLU A 32 3.29 -12.30 25.22
C GLU A 32 2.71 -11.81 23.89
N LEU A 33 2.08 -12.72 23.15
CA LEU A 33 1.32 -12.39 21.95
C LEU A 33 -0.14 -12.24 22.35
N TYR A 34 -0.71 -11.07 22.08
CA TYR A 34 -2.13 -10.81 22.25
C TYR A 34 -2.83 -10.71 20.90
N VAL A 35 -4.06 -11.23 20.86
CA VAL A 35 -5.02 -10.95 19.81
C VAL A 35 -5.85 -9.74 20.26
N PHE A 36 -5.97 -8.73 19.40
CA PHE A 36 -6.69 -7.51 19.72
C PHE A 36 -8.02 -7.47 18.98
N PHE A 37 -9.10 -7.20 19.71
CA PHE A 37 -10.36 -6.74 19.13
C PHE A 37 -10.32 -5.20 19.06
N ARG A 38 -10.41 -4.63 17.87
CA ARG A 38 -10.36 -3.17 17.66
C ARG A 38 -11.77 -2.64 17.42
N ILE A 39 -12.18 -1.70 18.26
CA ILE A 39 -13.39 -0.90 18.05
C ILE A 39 -12.96 0.41 17.39
N PHE A 40 -13.55 0.74 16.25
CA PHE A 40 -13.29 1.96 15.50
C PHE A 40 -14.61 2.60 15.12
N VAL A 41 -14.73 3.91 15.34
CA VAL A 41 -15.95 4.68 15.06
C VAL A 41 -15.54 6.00 14.40
N GLN A 42 -16.35 6.43 13.43
CA GLN A 42 -16.26 7.72 12.77
C GLN A 42 -17.65 8.36 12.75
N ALA A 43 -17.69 9.68 12.80
CA ALA A 43 -18.91 10.46 12.66
C ALA A 43 -18.63 11.78 11.94
N ARG A 44 -19.67 12.37 11.34
CA ARG A 44 -19.59 13.68 10.67
C ARG A 44 -19.43 14.83 11.67
N GLN A 45 -19.99 14.68 12.87
CA GLN A 45 -19.98 15.68 13.94
C GLN A 45 -19.24 15.13 15.16
N ILE A 46 -18.44 15.97 15.82
CA ILE A 46 -17.62 15.56 16.97
C ILE A 46 -18.48 15.16 18.18
N GLU A 47 -19.66 15.76 18.30
CA GLU A 47 -20.63 15.53 19.37
C GLU A 47 -21.15 14.10 19.38
N ASP A 48 -21.16 13.42 18.22
CA ASP A 48 -21.66 12.06 18.04
C ASP A 48 -20.67 10.97 18.48
N ILE A 49 -19.39 11.33 18.57
CA ILE A 49 -18.32 10.46 19.09
C ILE A 49 -17.67 11.04 20.34
N SER A 50 -18.38 11.95 21.03
CA SER A 50 -17.94 12.53 22.30
C SER A 50 -17.68 11.45 23.35
N ALA A 51 -16.92 11.82 24.39
CA ALA A 51 -16.56 10.89 25.46
C ALA A 51 -17.78 10.22 26.11
N ALA A 52 -18.88 10.96 26.31
CA ALA A 52 -20.13 10.43 26.86
C ALA A 52 -20.81 9.39 25.94
N LYS A 53 -20.69 9.53 24.60
CA LYS A 53 -21.32 8.62 23.64
C LYS A 53 -20.47 7.42 23.26
N PHE A 54 -19.13 7.53 23.30
CA PHE A 54 -18.22 6.44 22.91
C PHE A 54 -17.34 5.95 24.05
N LYS A 55 -16.51 6.83 24.62
CA LYS A 55 -15.46 6.46 25.58
C LYS A 55 -16.02 5.88 26.89
N VAL A 56 -16.99 6.56 27.49
CA VAL A 56 -17.59 6.19 28.77
C VAL A 56 -18.34 4.85 28.66
N PRO A 57 -19.24 4.63 27.68
CA PRO A 57 -19.90 3.33 27.51
C PRO A 57 -18.93 2.18 27.27
N ILE A 58 -17.93 2.35 26.40
CA ILE A 58 -16.92 1.31 26.14
C ILE A 58 -16.13 0.99 27.42
N TYR A 59 -15.74 2.00 28.18
CA TYR A 59 -15.02 1.79 29.43
C TYR A 59 -15.88 1.12 30.50
N ALA A 60 -17.18 1.45 30.58
CA ALA A 60 -18.10 0.85 31.55
C ALA A 60 -18.26 -0.67 31.35
N LEU A 61 -18.21 -1.16 30.11
CA LEU A 61 -18.30 -2.60 29.80
C LEU A 61 -17.11 -3.41 30.31
N ARG A 62 -15.98 -2.78 30.63
CA ARG A 62 -14.78 -3.46 31.17
C ARG A 62 -15.09 -4.33 32.38
N MET A 63 -15.99 -3.88 33.25
CA MET A 63 -16.33 -4.62 34.48
C MET A 63 -17.19 -5.86 34.23
N GLN A 64 -17.73 -6.02 33.02
CA GLN A 64 -18.54 -7.15 32.60
C GLN A 64 -17.77 -8.09 31.65
N ALA A 65 -16.47 -7.87 31.47
CA ALA A 65 -15.66 -8.65 30.55
C ALA A 65 -15.18 -9.98 31.16
N TYR A 66 -14.76 -10.89 30.29
CA TYR A 66 -14.26 -12.22 30.65
C TYR A 66 -12.94 -12.16 31.46
N PRO A 67 -12.61 -13.21 32.24
CA PRO A 67 -11.33 -13.28 32.98
C PRO A 67 -10.12 -13.15 32.05
N GLY A 68 -9.16 -12.29 32.44
CA GLY A 68 -7.98 -12.00 31.62
C GLY A 68 -8.21 -10.92 30.56
N TYR A 69 -9.40 -10.30 30.50
CA TYR A 69 -9.62 -9.11 29.70
C TYR A 69 -8.68 -7.97 30.12
N HIS A 70 -7.93 -7.47 29.15
CA HIS A 70 -7.11 -6.28 29.26
C HIS A 70 -7.33 -5.45 27.99
N MET A 71 -7.36 -4.12 28.15
CA MET A 71 -7.51 -3.17 27.05
C MET A 71 -6.33 -2.22 27.02
N ASN A 72 -6.05 -1.64 25.85
CA ASN A 72 -5.09 -0.55 25.75
C ASN A 72 -5.55 0.63 26.64
N LEU A 73 -4.70 1.05 27.58
CA LEU A 73 -5.00 2.13 28.53
C LEU A 73 -4.62 3.52 27.99
N ASP A 74 -4.18 3.63 26.73
CA ASP A 74 -3.98 4.91 26.08
C ASP A 74 -5.30 5.53 25.64
N PHE A 75 -5.98 6.19 26.59
CA PHE A 75 -7.28 6.83 26.36
C PHE A 75 -7.25 7.98 25.35
N ARG A 76 -6.08 8.52 24.98
CA ARG A 76 -5.94 9.55 23.94
C ARG A 76 -6.31 9.00 22.55
N THR A 77 -6.39 7.68 22.42
CA THR A 77 -6.88 7.01 21.20
C THR A 77 -8.40 6.96 21.11
N MET A 78 -9.10 7.26 22.22
CA MET A 78 -10.56 7.28 22.30
C MET A 78 -11.15 8.70 22.26
N ASP A 79 -10.30 9.73 22.27
CA ASP A 79 -10.72 11.10 22.05
C ASP A 79 -10.90 11.35 20.55
N PRO A 80 -11.97 12.05 20.11
CA PRO A 80 -12.21 12.33 18.70
C PRO A 80 -11.04 13.05 18.04
N LYS A 81 -10.70 12.64 16.82
CA LYS A 81 -9.66 13.26 16.01
C LYS A 81 -10.22 13.59 14.63
N PRO A 82 -9.85 14.74 14.04
CA PRO A 82 -10.11 14.98 12.63
C PRO A 82 -9.54 13.84 11.80
N PHE A 83 -10.29 13.42 10.78
CA PHE A 83 -9.84 12.45 9.80
C PHE A 83 -10.16 12.98 8.41
N MET A 84 -9.37 12.55 7.44
CA MET A 84 -9.68 12.79 6.03
C MET A 84 -10.38 11.57 5.48
N GLU A 85 -11.55 11.78 4.90
CA GLU A 85 -12.23 10.79 4.07
C GLU A 85 -11.78 11.02 2.64
N MET A 86 -11.13 10.03 2.05
CA MET A 86 -10.84 10.05 0.62
C MET A 86 -12.09 9.56 -0.11
N PHE A 87 -12.71 10.45 -0.87
CA PHE A 87 -13.86 10.14 -1.71
C PHE A 87 -13.45 10.26 -3.18
N PRO A 88 -13.36 9.16 -3.94
CA PRO A 88 -13.09 9.24 -5.37
C PRO A 88 -14.32 9.82 -6.08
N ALA A 89 -14.12 10.91 -6.81
CA ALA A 89 -15.14 11.54 -7.63
C ALA A 89 -14.58 11.83 -9.02
N ILE A 90 -15.45 11.82 -10.02
CA ILE A 90 -15.12 12.29 -11.37
C ILE A 90 -15.38 13.79 -11.40
N VAL A 91 -14.39 14.55 -11.85
CA VAL A 91 -14.51 15.98 -12.11
C VAL A 91 -14.39 16.19 -13.62
N PRO A 92 -15.28 16.97 -14.26
CA PRO A 92 -15.13 17.33 -15.66
C PRO A 92 -13.77 17.98 -15.91
N GLN A 93 -13.06 17.56 -16.95
CA GLN A 93 -11.72 18.07 -17.25
C GLN A 93 -11.74 19.59 -17.50
N GLU A 94 -12.82 20.12 -18.08
CA GLU A 94 -12.97 21.55 -18.35
C GLU A 94 -13.15 22.38 -17.06
N ALA A 95 -13.52 21.75 -15.94
CA ALA A 95 -13.66 22.43 -14.66
C ALA A 95 -12.30 22.67 -13.95
N ILE A 96 -11.22 22.05 -14.44
CA ILE A 96 -9.88 22.15 -13.86
C ILE A 96 -9.03 23.12 -14.69
N LYS A 97 -8.71 24.28 -14.13
CA LYS A 97 -7.72 25.18 -14.73
C LYS A 97 -6.30 24.73 -14.35
N VAL A 98 -5.57 24.18 -15.30
CA VAL A 98 -4.16 23.78 -15.11
C VAL A 98 -3.27 24.92 -15.55
N GLN A 99 -2.35 25.33 -14.68
CA GLN A 99 -1.34 26.36 -14.98
C GLN A 99 0.03 25.87 -14.51
N VAL A 100 1.08 26.28 -15.21
CA VAL A 100 2.48 26.09 -14.79
C VAL A 100 3.08 27.43 -14.47
N GLU A 101 3.70 27.52 -13.31
CA GLU A 101 4.50 28.67 -12.91
C GLU A 101 5.96 28.42 -13.31
N LEU A 102 6.52 29.32 -14.11
CA LEU A 102 7.87 29.18 -14.67
C LEU A 102 8.87 30.01 -13.87
N GLY A 103 9.59 29.36 -12.95
CA GLY A 103 10.79 29.91 -12.30
C GLY A 103 10.58 31.18 -11.47
N ASP A 104 11.67 31.91 -11.25
CA ASP A 104 11.72 33.06 -10.33
C ASP A 104 10.95 34.30 -10.84
N SER A 105 10.53 34.32 -12.11
CA SER A 105 9.74 35.43 -12.67
C SER A 105 8.27 35.38 -12.26
N GLY A 106 7.78 34.23 -11.78
CA GLY A 106 6.38 34.02 -11.42
C GLY A 106 5.43 33.99 -12.64
N ASP A 107 5.98 33.81 -13.84
CA ASP A 107 5.18 33.78 -15.06
C ASP A 107 4.25 32.55 -15.07
N LEU A 108 2.96 32.79 -15.25
CA LEU A 108 1.94 31.75 -15.32
C LEU A 108 1.60 31.40 -16.77
N MET A 109 1.74 30.12 -17.11
CA MET A 109 1.35 29.57 -18.41
C MET A 109 0.13 28.66 -18.26
N ASP A 110 -0.97 28.98 -18.97
CA ASP A 110 -2.17 28.15 -19.02
C ASP A 110 -1.92 26.87 -19.85
N ILE A 111 -2.31 25.71 -19.32
CA ILE A 111 -2.31 24.44 -20.03
C ILE A 111 -3.75 24.07 -20.40
N PRO A 112 -4.11 24.03 -21.70
CA PRO A 112 -5.45 23.65 -22.11
C PRO A 112 -5.71 22.15 -21.83
N PRO A 113 -6.98 21.76 -21.61
CA PRO A 113 -7.37 20.36 -21.57
C PRO A 113 -6.88 19.55 -22.78
N PRO A 114 -6.59 18.24 -22.60
CA PRO A 114 -6.23 17.38 -23.72
C PRO A 114 -7.37 17.28 -24.72
N GLN A 115 -7.10 17.61 -25.99
CA GLN A 115 -8.11 17.59 -27.06
C GLN A 115 -8.47 16.18 -27.54
N LYS A 116 -7.60 15.20 -27.29
CA LYS A 116 -7.81 13.80 -27.67
C LYS A 116 -7.98 12.98 -26.41
N THR A 117 -9.20 12.48 -26.19
CA THR A 117 -9.54 11.62 -25.07
C THR A 117 -10.09 10.29 -25.60
N VAL A 118 -10.01 9.25 -24.76
CA VAL A 118 -10.56 7.93 -25.04
C VAL A 118 -11.27 7.47 -23.77
N GLU A 119 -12.49 6.98 -23.92
CA GLU A 119 -13.18 6.31 -22.82
C GLU A 119 -12.62 4.91 -22.62
N TYR A 120 -12.25 4.60 -21.38
CA TYR A 120 -11.78 3.28 -21.00
C TYR A 120 -12.86 2.56 -20.18
N PRO A 121 -12.99 1.24 -20.34
CA PRO A 121 -13.92 0.46 -19.51
C PRO A 121 -13.49 0.54 -18.04
N GLN A 122 -14.48 0.57 -17.14
CA GLN A 122 -14.25 0.61 -15.69
C GLN A 122 -13.41 -0.58 -15.20
N VAL A 123 -13.70 -1.76 -15.74
CA VAL A 123 -12.86 -2.95 -15.55
C VAL A 123 -11.94 -3.07 -16.75
N ARG A 124 -10.63 -2.99 -16.51
CA ARG A 124 -9.63 -3.21 -17.56
C ARG A 124 -9.39 -4.71 -17.69
N PRO A 125 -9.74 -5.34 -18.83
CA PRO A 125 -9.41 -6.74 -19.05
C PRO A 125 -7.90 -6.91 -19.08
N SER A 126 -7.41 -8.01 -18.52
CA SER A 126 -6.02 -8.40 -18.71
C SER A 126 -5.80 -8.79 -20.17
N TYR A 127 -4.67 -8.40 -20.74
CA TYR A 127 -4.29 -8.72 -22.11
C TYR A 127 -2.79 -8.99 -22.18
N GLU A 128 -2.42 -9.80 -23.17
CA GLU A 128 -1.02 -10.02 -23.55
C GLU A 128 -0.64 -9.07 -24.69
N THR A 129 0.66 -8.90 -24.93
CA THR A 129 1.11 -8.08 -26.07
C THR A 129 0.52 -8.61 -27.39
N PRO A 130 -0.05 -7.73 -28.25
CA PRO A 130 -0.57 -8.16 -29.55
C PRO A 130 0.54 -8.56 -30.53
N ASN A 131 1.77 -8.12 -30.26
CA ASN A 131 2.94 -8.36 -31.10
C ASN A 131 4.03 -9.03 -30.25
N PRO A 132 3.93 -10.34 -29.95
CA PRO A 132 4.99 -11.06 -29.26
C PRO A 132 6.19 -11.23 -30.19
N VAL A 133 7.40 -11.05 -29.66
CA VAL A 133 8.65 -11.33 -30.38
C VAL A 133 9.14 -12.75 -30.08
N ASP A 134 9.84 -13.39 -31.03
CA ASP A 134 10.46 -14.68 -30.75
C ASP A 134 11.60 -14.52 -29.72
N LEU A 135 11.37 -14.95 -28.48
CA LEU A 135 12.39 -14.88 -27.42
C LEU A 135 13.64 -15.73 -27.74
N LEU A 136 13.56 -16.66 -28.71
CA LEU A 136 14.69 -17.46 -29.18
C LEU A 136 15.47 -16.77 -30.31
N SER A 137 14.95 -15.72 -30.95
CA SER A 137 15.68 -14.98 -31.98
C SER A 137 16.88 -14.23 -31.41
N PHE A 138 16.90 -14.01 -30.09
CA PHE A 138 18.03 -13.42 -29.37
C PHE A 138 19.18 -14.43 -29.24
N ARG A 139 20.19 -14.31 -30.12
CA ARG A 139 21.28 -15.30 -30.32
C ARG A 139 22.08 -15.71 -29.08
N ARG A 140 22.06 -14.92 -27.99
CA ARG A 140 22.77 -15.22 -26.74
C ARG A 140 21.81 -15.06 -25.55
N ILE A 141 21.36 -16.18 -25.00
CA ILE A 141 20.48 -16.23 -23.83
C ILE A 141 21.30 -16.58 -22.60
N ARG A 142 21.13 -15.83 -21.51
CA ARG A 142 21.67 -16.16 -20.19
C ARG A 142 20.62 -15.95 -19.12
N LYS A 143 20.61 -16.80 -18.09
CA LYS A 143 19.75 -16.60 -16.91
C LYS A 143 20.37 -15.53 -16.03
N VAL A 144 19.65 -14.45 -15.80
CA VAL A 144 20.04 -13.33 -14.92
C VAL A 144 18.85 -12.91 -14.08
N LEU A 145 19.10 -12.15 -13.02
CA LEU A 145 18.03 -11.52 -12.25
C LEU A 145 17.29 -10.53 -13.15
N LEU A 146 15.95 -10.48 -13.07
CA LEU A 146 15.16 -9.55 -13.89
C LEU A 146 15.58 -8.09 -13.66
N GLY A 147 15.93 -7.75 -12.41
CA GLY A 147 16.50 -6.47 -11.98
C GLY A 147 17.82 -6.07 -12.64
N SER A 148 18.51 -6.99 -13.34
CA SER A 148 19.75 -6.69 -14.06
C SER A 148 19.53 -5.88 -15.35
N ILE A 149 18.31 -5.93 -15.90
CA ILE A 149 17.96 -5.28 -17.17
C ILE A 149 16.68 -4.45 -17.07
N MET A 150 15.84 -4.69 -16.07
CA MET A 150 14.59 -3.96 -15.85
C MET A 150 14.56 -3.34 -14.46
N HIS A 151 14.05 -2.12 -14.39
CA HIS A 151 13.71 -1.46 -13.13
C HIS A 151 12.22 -1.58 -12.90
N ALA A 152 11.81 -1.66 -11.64
CA ALA A 152 10.41 -1.72 -11.27
C ALA A 152 10.12 -0.79 -10.09
N ARG A 153 8.91 -0.24 -10.07
CA ARG A 153 8.38 0.50 -8.93
C ARG A 153 6.98 0.03 -8.64
N SER A 154 6.74 -0.38 -7.40
CA SER A 154 5.38 -0.55 -6.89
C SER A 154 4.82 0.80 -6.44
N GLY A 155 3.53 0.98 -6.67
CA GLY A 155 2.77 2.09 -6.12
C GLY A 155 1.45 1.56 -5.56
N ASP A 156 1.11 1.94 -4.35
CA ASP A 156 -0.28 1.89 -3.92
C ASP A 156 -0.99 3.15 -4.44
N LYS A 157 -2.15 2.96 -5.05
CA LYS A 157 -3.04 4.05 -5.42
C LYS A 157 -4.41 3.70 -4.90
N ALA A 158 -4.64 4.05 -3.63
CA ALA A 158 -5.86 3.73 -2.91
C ALA A 158 -6.13 2.21 -2.90
N ASP A 159 -7.18 1.77 -3.55
CA ASP A 159 -7.61 0.38 -3.71
C ASP A 159 -6.88 -0.37 -4.84
N ASN A 160 -6.04 0.32 -5.62
CA ASN A 160 -5.35 -0.25 -6.76
C ASN A 160 -3.83 -0.35 -6.52
N SER A 161 -3.35 -1.56 -6.28
CA SER A 161 -1.92 -1.87 -6.29
C SER A 161 -1.43 -1.98 -7.72
N ASN A 162 -0.44 -1.16 -8.07
CA ASN A 162 0.20 -1.19 -9.39
C ASN A 162 1.71 -1.41 -9.27
N ILE A 163 2.26 -1.99 -10.32
CA ILE A 163 3.69 -2.13 -10.54
C ILE A 163 4.01 -1.61 -11.94
N GLY A 164 4.91 -0.65 -12.01
CA GLY A 164 5.47 -0.15 -13.27
C GLY A 164 6.81 -0.83 -13.53
N PHE A 165 7.05 -1.26 -14.76
CA PHE A 165 8.33 -1.79 -15.23
C PHE A 165 8.93 -0.84 -16.28
N PHE A 166 10.24 -0.63 -16.20
CA PHE A 166 10.97 0.31 -17.03
C PHE A 166 12.24 -0.37 -17.57
N SER A 167 12.43 -0.32 -18.89
CA SER A 167 13.69 -0.69 -19.54
C SER A 167 14.71 0.44 -19.42
N ARG A 168 15.97 0.18 -19.76
CA ARG A 168 17.07 1.15 -19.57
C ARG A 168 17.16 2.19 -20.69
N SER A 169 16.20 2.20 -21.61
CA SER A 169 16.14 3.07 -22.80
C SER A 169 17.30 2.93 -23.80
N GLN A 170 18.38 2.22 -23.46
CA GLN A 170 19.58 2.11 -24.31
C GLN A 170 19.34 1.27 -25.58
N TYR A 171 18.34 0.38 -25.56
CA TYR A 171 18.01 -0.48 -26.69
C TYR A 171 16.48 -0.58 -26.86
N GLU A 172 16.02 -0.44 -28.10
CA GLU A 172 14.58 -0.46 -28.45
C GLU A 172 13.97 -1.86 -28.26
N ASP A 173 14.77 -2.92 -28.37
CA ASP A 173 14.34 -4.31 -28.26
C ASP A 173 14.09 -4.77 -26.81
N GLU A 174 14.63 -4.07 -25.80
CA GLU A 174 14.39 -4.39 -24.39
C GLU A 174 12.90 -4.28 -24.02
N TYR A 175 12.21 -3.27 -24.55
CA TYR A 175 10.79 -3.07 -24.27
C TYR A 175 9.92 -4.13 -24.97
N GLU A 176 10.24 -4.48 -26.22
CA GLU A 176 9.55 -5.54 -26.96
C GLU A 176 9.78 -6.92 -26.32
N TRP A 177 11.01 -7.18 -25.86
CA TRP A 177 11.34 -8.35 -25.05
C TRP A 177 10.53 -8.39 -23.75
N LEU A 178 10.44 -7.27 -23.02
CA LEU A 178 9.70 -7.19 -21.75
C LEU A 178 8.21 -7.49 -21.95
N LYS A 179 7.59 -6.86 -22.95
CA LYS A 179 6.17 -7.09 -23.29
C LYS A 179 5.86 -8.54 -23.63
N THR A 180 6.82 -9.24 -24.23
CA THR A 180 6.67 -10.66 -24.58
C THR A 180 6.99 -11.58 -23.42
N PHE A 181 8.00 -11.23 -22.61
CA PHE A 181 8.45 -12.04 -21.50
C PHE A 181 7.48 -11.99 -20.33
N LEU A 182 6.98 -10.81 -19.97
CA LEU A 182 6.19 -10.58 -18.75
C LEU A 182 4.68 -10.74 -19.00
N THR A 183 4.28 -11.99 -19.26
CA THR A 183 2.86 -12.35 -19.39
C THR A 183 2.12 -12.30 -18.05
N VAL A 184 0.79 -12.31 -18.06
CA VAL A 184 -0.03 -12.38 -16.84
C VAL A 184 0.31 -13.62 -16.02
N GLU A 185 0.46 -14.77 -16.69
CA GLU A 185 0.82 -16.03 -16.03
C GLU A 185 2.23 -15.96 -15.42
N ARG A 186 3.20 -15.44 -16.17
CA ARG A 186 4.57 -15.31 -15.66
C ARG A 186 4.66 -14.30 -14.52
N LEU A 187 3.89 -13.21 -14.57
CA LEU A 187 3.83 -12.25 -13.47
C LEU A 187 3.30 -12.91 -12.19
N LYS A 188 2.22 -13.69 -12.28
CA LYS A 188 1.70 -14.48 -11.14
C LYS A 188 2.74 -15.45 -10.60
N LEU A 189 3.44 -16.16 -11.48
CA LEU A 189 4.52 -17.07 -11.10
C LEU A 189 5.68 -16.34 -10.39
N LEU A 190 6.02 -15.13 -10.84
CA LEU A 190 7.09 -14.32 -10.25
C LEU A 190 6.72 -13.73 -8.89
N LEU A 191 5.42 -13.42 -8.67
CA LEU A 191 4.90 -12.99 -7.37
C LEU A 191 4.83 -14.17 -6.38
N GLY A 192 4.56 -15.39 -6.85
CA GLY A 192 4.49 -16.58 -6.01
C GLY A 192 3.24 -16.57 -5.14
N ASP A 193 3.40 -16.89 -3.85
CA ASP A 193 2.31 -16.98 -2.87
C ASP A 193 2.07 -15.65 -2.10
N ASP A 194 2.73 -14.56 -2.51
CA ASP A 194 2.53 -13.21 -1.95
C ASP A 194 1.11 -12.66 -2.19
#